data_AF-A0A163B2G8-F1
#
_entry.id   AF-A0A163B2G8-F1
#
_cell.length_a   1.000
_cell.length_b   1.000
_cell.length_c   1.000
_cell.angle_alpha   90.00
_cell.angle_beta   90.00
_cell.angle_gamma   90.00
#
_symmetry.space_group_name_H-M   'P 1'
#
loop_
_entity.id
_entity.type
_entity.pdbx_description
1 polymer ?
#
loop_
_entity_poly.entity_id
_entity_poly.type
_entity_poly.pdbx_seq_one_letter_code
_entity_poly.pdbx_strand_id
1 'polypeptide(L)'
;MSIETQEHFLLSCPLKSAVWLGIWLEFFGTVPPPSALSSAFTSFLFPPTLNPSMTAASVFGLTILAIWDHHWALHFNSAPFLPSLVLATARKSISRLCSELELDSADSSLA
;
A
#
# COMPACT_ATOMS: atom_id res chain seq x y z
N MET A 1 -21.21 16.37 -4.61
CA MET A 1 -19.97 15.99 -3.90
C MET A 1 -20.36 14.90 -2.91
N SER A 2 -19.90 13.67 -3.10
CA SER A 2 -20.21 12.59 -2.15
C SER A 2 -19.51 12.88 -0.84
N ILE A 3 -20.18 12.72 0.30
CA ILE A 3 -19.50 12.70 1.60
C ILE A 3 -18.65 11.43 1.63
N GLU A 4 -17.34 11.59 1.62
CA GLU A 4 -16.40 10.48 1.73
C GLU A 4 -16.44 9.99 3.20
N THR A 5 -17.04 8.82 3.44
CA THR A 5 -16.97 8.17 4.76
C THR A 5 -15.64 7.45 4.91
N GLN A 6 -15.19 7.19 6.15
CA GLN A 6 -13.97 6.41 6.40
C GLN A 6 -14.05 5.02 5.74
N GLU A 7 -15.22 4.39 5.74
CA GLU A 7 -15.45 3.11 5.07
C GLU A 7 -15.33 3.23 3.55
N HIS A 8 -15.91 4.26 2.93
CA HIS A 8 -15.74 4.50 1.50
C HIS A 8 -14.28 4.82 1.14
N PHE A 9 -13.60 5.60 1.99
CA PHE A 9 -12.21 5.98 1.80
C PHE A 9 -11.27 4.77 1.90
N LEU A 10 -11.49 3.89 2.86
CA LEU A 10 -10.57 2.79 3.14
C LEU A 10 -10.92 1.51 2.39
N LEU A 11 -12.21 1.23 2.15
CA LEU A 11 -12.69 -0.10 1.79
C LEU A 11 -13.57 -0.13 0.53
N SER A 12 -14.49 0.83 0.36
CA SER A 12 -15.58 0.69 -0.63
C SER A 12 -15.37 1.43 -1.95
N CYS A 13 -14.33 2.27 -2.08
CA CYS A 13 -14.03 2.99 -3.31
C CYS A 13 -13.37 2.07 -4.36
N PRO A 14 -13.99 1.81 -5.53
CA PRO A 14 -13.47 0.86 -6.52
C PRO A 14 -12.07 1.18 -7.03
N LEU A 15 -11.73 2.47 -7.15
CA LEU A 15 -10.41 2.92 -7.59
C LEU A 15 -9.33 2.56 -6.57
N LYS A 16 -9.62 2.71 -5.26
CA LYS A 16 -8.68 2.35 -4.19
C LYS A 16 -8.61 0.84 -4.00
N SER A 17 -9.74 0.13 -4.14
CA SER A 17 -9.77 -1.33 -4.13
C SER A 17 -8.90 -1.94 -5.24
N ALA A 18 -8.85 -1.32 -6.43
CA ALA A 18 -7.97 -1.76 -7.50
C ALA A 18 -6.47 -1.62 -7.16
N VAL A 19 -6.10 -0.56 -6.44
CA VAL A 19 -4.73 -0.38 -5.91
C VAL A 19 -4.41 -1.47 -4.89
N TRP A 20 -5.31 -1.69 -3.93
CA TRP A 20 -5.15 -2.73 -2.92
C TRP A 20 -4.98 -4.11 -3.56
N LEU A 21 -5.84 -4.48 -4.52
CA LEU A 21 -5.74 -5.74 -5.23
C LEU A 21 -4.37 -5.90 -5.92
N GLY A 22 -3.88 -4.86 -6.59
CA GLY A 22 -2.59 -4.90 -7.28
C GLY A 22 -1.43 -5.12 -6.32
N ILE A 23 -1.38 -4.39 -5.22
CA ILE A 23 -0.35 -4.57 -4.18
C ILE A 23 -0.48 -5.95 -3.52
N TRP A 24 -1.70 -6.40 -3.23
CA TRP A 24 -1.89 -7.65 -2.52
C TRP A 24 -1.41 -8.87 -3.32
N LEU A 25 -1.74 -8.89 -4.61
CA LEU A 25 -1.27 -9.93 -5.53
C LEU A 25 0.25 -9.92 -5.64
N GLU A 26 0.85 -8.74 -5.74
CA GLU A 26 2.29 -8.60 -5.97
C GLU A 26 3.14 -8.91 -4.73
N PHE A 27 2.71 -8.49 -3.54
CA PHE A 27 3.53 -8.59 -2.33
C PHE A 27 3.08 -9.70 -1.37
N PHE A 28 1.84 -10.19 -1.47
CA PHE A 28 1.31 -11.27 -0.63
C PHE A 28 0.83 -12.49 -1.43
N GLY A 29 0.92 -12.45 -2.77
CA GLY A 29 0.63 -13.59 -3.64
C GLY A 29 -0.82 -14.05 -3.67
N THR A 30 -1.75 -13.26 -3.13
CA THR A 30 -3.16 -13.67 -2.96
C THR A 30 -4.12 -12.54 -3.31
N VAL A 31 -5.35 -12.90 -3.63
CA VAL A 31 -6.46 -11.92 -3.68
C VAL A 31 -6.91 -11.65 -2.25
N PRO A 32 -7.02 -10.37 -1.81
CA PRO A 32 -7.44 -10.06 -0.46
C PRO A 32 -8.90 -10.51 -0.27
N PRO A 33 -9.23 -11.30 0.76
CA PRO A 33 -10.62 -11.52 1.11
C PRO A 33 -11.27 -10.18 1.54
N PRO A 34 -12.60 -10.04 1.46
CA PRO A 34 -13.29 -8.78 1.75
C PRO A 34 -12.95 -8.17 3.12
N SER A 35 -12.69 -9.02 4.12
CA SER A 35 -12.34 -8.59 5.48
C SER A 35 -10.86 -8.26 5.67
N ALA A 36 -9.94 -8.69 4.79
CA ALA A 36 -8.50 -8.55 5.03
C ALA A 36 -8.05 -7.10 5.13
N LEU A 37 -8.56 -6.23 4.26
CA LEU A 37 -8.27 -4.80 4.34
C LEU A 37 -8.80 -4.20 5.65
N SER A 38 -10.01 -4.58 6.05
CA SER A 38 -10.59 -4.13 7.32
C SER A 38 -9.72 -4.59 8.49
N SER A 39 -9.33 -5.87 8.55
CA SER A 39 -8.49 -6.42 9.61
C SER A 39 -7.09 -5.80 9.64
N ALA A 40 -6.52 -5.47 8.48
CA ALA A 40 -5.26 -4.74 8.39
C ALA A 40 -5.39 -3.32 8.97
N PHE A 41 -6.49 -2.61 8.69
CA PHE A 41 -6.74 -1.27 9.23
C PHE A 41 -7.09 -1.22 10.71
N THR A 42 -7.87 -2.19 11.21
CA THR A 42 -8.40 -2.12 12.59
C THR A 42 -7.61 -2.94 13.59
N SER A 43 -6.94 -4.00 13.13
CA SER A 43 -6.29 -4.99 14.01
C SER A 43 -4.83 -5.24 13.66
N PHE A 44 -4.27 -4.55 12.65
CA PHE A 44 -2.89 -4.74 12.18
C PHE A 44 -2.57 -6.21 11.87
N LEU A 45 -3.58 -6.94 11.37
CA LEU A 45 -3.44 -8.32 10.96
C LEU A 45 -3.09 -8.34 9.46
N PHE A 46 -1.89 -8.83 9.16
CA PHE A 46 -1.37 -8.85 7.79
C PHE A 46 -1.04 -10.28 7.35
N PRO A 47 -1.21 -10.59 6.06
CA PRO A 47 -0.69 -11.83 5.50
C PRO A 47 0.84 -11.82 5.44
N PRO A 48 1.49 -13.00 5.34
CA PRO A 48 2.92 -13.09 5.09
C PRO A 48 3.28 -12.47 3.73
N THR A 49 4.41 -11.76 3.69
CA THR A 49 4.99 -11.22 2.45
C THR A 49 5.69 -12.30 1.64
N LEU A 50 5.72 -12.13 0.31
CA LEU A 50 6.51 -12.97 -0.59
C LEU A 50 8.02 -12.70 -0.46
N ASN A 51 8.40 -11.50 -0.04
CA ASN A 51 9.78 -11.13 0.26
C ASN A 51 9.99 -11.09 1.79
N PRO A 52 10.78 -12.02 2.37
CA PRO A 52 11.05 -12.08 3.82
C PRO A 52 11.76 -10.84 4.37
N SER A 53 12.52 -10.12 3.54
CA SER A 53 13.20 -8.88 3.93
C SER A 53 12.21 -7.72 4.14
N MET A 54 10.95 -7.89 3.73
CA MET A 54 9.89 -6.90 3.82
C MET A 54 8.85 -7.24 4.86
N THR A 55 8.57 -6.27 5.74
CA THR A 55 7.44 -6.38 6.67
C THR A 55 6.14 -6.07 5.93
N ALA A 56 5.10 -6.86 6.19
CA ALA A 56 3.78 -6.63 5.62
C ALA A 56 3.20 -5.24 6.01
N ALA A 57 3.52 -4.78 7.22
CA ALA A 57 3.15 -3.45 7.70
C ALA A 57 3.78 -2.33 6.86
N SER A 58 5.04 -2.47 6.44
CA SER A 58 5.69 -1.51 5.54
C SER A 58 5.02 -1.46 4.17
N VAL A 59 4.73 -2.61 3.56
CA VAL A 59 4.01 -2.71 2.29
C VAL A 59 2.64 -2.02 2.40
N PHE A 60 1.89 -2.35 3.46
CA PHE A 60 0.57 -1.77 3.70
C PHE A 60 0.63 -0.26 3.94
N GLY A 61 1.55 0.19 4.80
CA GLY A 61 1.75 1.60 5.16
C GLY A 61 2.14 2.48 3.96
N LEU A 62 3.08 2.02 3.14
CA LEU A 62 3.48 2.74 1.93
C LEU A 62 2.38 2.76 0.87
N THR A 63 1.53 1.74 0.83
CA THR A 63 0.38 1.70 -0.06
C THR A 63 -0.69 2.71 0.35
N ILE A 64 -1.04 2.78 1.65
CA ILE A 64 -2.00 3.81 2.10
C ILE A 64 -1.43 5.21 1.93
N LEU A 65 -0.12 5.41 2.16
CA LEU A 65 0.52 6.70 1.91
C LEU A 65 0.37 7.12 0.44
N ALA A 66 0.65 6.22 -0.52
CA ALA A 66 0.45 6.51 -1.94
C ALA A 66 -1.01 6.82 -2.28
N ILE A 67 -1.97 6.07 -1.72
CA ILE A 67 -3.40 6.35 -1.90
C ILE A 67 -3.74 7.74 -1.35
N TRP A 68 -3.23 8.08 -0.16
CA TRP A 68 -3.45 9.37 0.49
C TRP A 68 -2.91 10.52 -0.35
N ASP A 69 -1.67 10.44 -0.81
CA ASP A 69 -1.03 11.49 -1.62
C ASP A 69 -1.81 11.78 -2.90
N HIS A 70 -2.22 10.74 -3.63
CA HIS A 70 -3.00 10.90 -4.86
C HIS A 70 -4.43 11.35 -4.60
N HIS A 71 -5.03 10.96 -3.47
CA HIS A 71 -6.33 11.46 -3.05
C HIS A 71 -6.28 12.96 -2.73
N TRP A 72 -5.25 13.42 -2.02
CA TRP A 72 -5.05 14.85 -1.77
C TRP A 72 -4.80 15.61 -3.07
N ALA A 73 -4.00 15.07 -3.99
CA ALA A 73 -3.79 15.68 -5.29
C ALA A 73 -5.10 15.85 -6.10
N LEU A 74 -6.04 14.90 -5.97
CA LEU A 74 -7.39 15.04 -6.56
C LEU A 74 -8.15 16.23 -5.95
N HIS A 75 -8.14 16.37 -4.64
CA HIS A 75 -8.91 17.41 -3.96
C HIS A 75 -8.30 18.81 -4.08
N PHE A 76 -6.97 18.93 -4.08
CA PHE A 76 -6.29 20.23 -3.99
C PHE A 76 -5.59 20.65 -5.28
N ASN A 77 -5.17 19.69 -6.10
CA ASN A 77 -4.44 19.96 -7.34
C ASN A 77 -5.26 19.64 -8.59
N SER A 78 -6.52 19.22 -8.44
CA SER A 78 -7.38 18.75 -9.53
C SER A 78 -6.77 17.62 -10.37
N ALA A 79 -5.85 16.83 -9.80
CA ALA A 79 -5.20 15.72 -10.47
C ALA A 79 -6.11 14.48 -10.44
N PRO A 80 -6.36 13.78 -11.56
CA PRO A 80 -7.22 12.60 -11.53
C PRO A 80 -6.60 11.48 -10.70
N PHE A 81 -7.42 10.81 -9.88
CA PHE A 81 -6.99 9.60 -9.18
C PHE A 81 -6.94 8.43 -10.18
N LEU A 82 -5.73 8.03 -10.57
CA LEU A 82 -5.50 6.92 -11.48
C LEU A 82 -4.85 5.74 -10.74
N PRO A 83 -5.54 4.60 -10.56
CA PRO A 83 -5.00 3.45 -9.82
C PRO A 83 -3.62 2.99 -10.31
N SER A 84 -3.35 3.07 -11.61
CA SER A 84 -2.06 2.72 -12.20
C SER A 84 -0.91 3.62 -11.70
N LEU A 85 -1.15 4.92 -11.55
CA LEU A 85 -0.15 5.85 -11.02
C LEU A 85 0.07 5.65 -9.53
N VAL A 86 -1.00 5.42 -8.76
CA VAL A 86 -0.91 5.11 -7.33
C VAL A 86 -0.10 3.84 -7.10
N LEU A 87 -0.37 2.78 -7.89
CA LEU A 87 0.39 1.54 -7.86
C LEU A 87 1.87 1.78 -8.18
N ALA A 88 2.18 2.57 -9.20
CA ALA A 88 3.56 2.91 -9.53
C ALA A 88 4.27 3.67 -8.39
N THR A 89 3.58 4.61 -7.74
CA THR A 89 4.09 5.32 -6.56
C THR A 89 4.35 4.36 -5.40
N ALA A 90 3.37 3.51 -5.06
CA ALA A 90 3.50 2.54 -3.97
C ALA A 90 4.66 1.57 -4.21
N ARG A 91 4.74 0.98 -5.40
CA ARG A 91 5.85 0.08 -5.81
C ARG A 91 7.19 0.76 -5.68
N LYS A 92 7.33 1.98 -6.22
CA LYS A 92 8.58 2.75 -6.13
C LYS A 92 9.01 2.95 -4.68
N SER A 93 8.08 3.33 -3.80
CA SER A 93 8.37 3.52 -2.37
C SER A 93 8.76 2.21 -1.68
N ILE A 94 8.05 1.11 -1.96
CA ILE A 94 8.35 -0.20 -1.38
C ILE A 94 9.72 -0.71 -1.85
N SER A 95 10.02 -0.63 -3.15
CA SER A 95 11.32 -1.02 -3.69
C SER A 95 12.46 -0.17 -3.11
N ARG A 96 12.23 1.12 -2.88
CA ARG A 96 13.22 1.99 -2.23
C ARG A 96 13.51 1.50 -0.81
N LEU A 97 12.47 1.22 -0.02
CA LEU A 97 12.62 0.69 1.33
C LEU A 97 13.32 -0.68 1.36
N CYS A 98 13.00 -1.57 0.41
CA CYS A 98 13.72 -2.84 0.25
C CYS A 98 15.22 -2.62 0.08
N SER A 99 15.58 -1.70 -0.83
CA SER A 99 16.98 -1.41 -1.12
C SER A 99 17.71 -0.81 0.10
N GLU A 100 17.04 0.09 0.84
CA GLU A 100 17.58 0.69 2.06
C GLU A 100 17.86 -0.39 3.13
N LEU A 101 16.94 -1.33 3.35
CA LEU A 101 17.11 -2.40 4.34
C LEU A 101 18.16 -3.45 3.93
N GLU A 102 18.28 -3.74 2.63
CA GLU A 102 19.34 -4.63 2.13
C GLU A 102 20.72 -4.02 2.36
N LEU A 103 20.89 -2.72 2.14
CA LEU A 103 22.13 -2.00 2.44
C LEU A 103 22.47 -2.06 3.94
N ASP A 104 21.51 -1.76 4.82
CA ASP A 104 21.71 -1.81 6.28
C ASP A 104 22.13 -3.21 6.76
N SER A 105 21.59 -4.25 6.14
CA SER A 105 21.93 -5.64 6.45
C SER A 105 23.36 -6.02 6.02
N ALA A 106 23.81 -5.49 4.88
CA ALA A 106 25.16 -5.72 4.36
C ALA A 106 26.21 -5.05 5.25
N ASP A 107 25.98 -3.80 5.67
CA ASP A 107 26.88 -3.07 6.57
C ASP A 107 26.98 -3.75 7.94
N SER A 108 25.87 -4.27 8.46
CA SER A 108 25.84 -5.01 9.73
C SER A 108 26.57 -6.35 9.69
N SER A 109 26.75 -6.94 8.49
CA SER A 109 27.46 -8.22 8.31
C SER A 109 28.98 -8.08 8.19
N LEU A 110 29.48 -6.85 8.03
CA LEU A 110 30.91 -6.52 7.92
C LEU A 110 31.52 -6.04 9.24
N ALA A 111 30.71 -5.84 10.28
CA ALA A 111 31.11 -5.45 11.63
C ALA A 111 31.26 -6.65 12.57
#